data_AF-A0AAQ2EPC3-F1
#
_entry.id   AF-A0AAQ2EPC3-F1
#
_cell.length_a   1.000
_cell.length_b   1.000
_cell.length_c   1.000
_cell.angle_alpha   90.00
_cell.angle_beta   90.00
_cell.angle_gamma   90.00
#
_symmetry.space_group_name_H-M   'P 1'
#
loop_
_entity.id
_entity.type
_entity.pdbx_description
1 polymer ?
#
loop_
_entity_poly.entity_id
_entity_poly.type
_entity_poly.pdbx_seq_one_letter_code
_entity_poly.pdbx_strand_id
1 'polypeptide(L)' 'MAKYAHDNIVPFETSTLNKKEQVADMFNNIAFRYDFLNRFLSAGFDINWRKKAIKELASLQPKIILDVATGTA' A
#
# COMPACT_ATOMS: atom_id res chain seq x y z
N MET A 1 12.54 24.11 -9.31
CA MET A 1 11.55 23.08 -9.69
C MET A 1 10.28 23.77 -10.13
N ALA A 2 9.59 23.25 -11.15
CA ALA A 2 8.30 23.79 -11.58
C ALA A 2 7.25 23.60 -10.47
N LYS A 3 6.43 24.62 -10.22
CA LYS A 3 5.26 24.53 -9.33
C LYS A 3 4.07 24.01 -10.13
N TYR A 4 3.36 23.03 -9.59
CA TYR A 4 2.15 22.47 -10.20
C TYR A 4 0.92 22.78 -9.34
N ALA A 5 -0.25 22.85 -9.98
CA ALA A 5 -1.51 23.18 -9.29
C ALA A 5 -1.83 22.22 -8.13
N HIS A 6 -1.41 20.96 -8.24
CA HIS A 6 -1.65 19.95 -7.20
C HIS A 6 -0.76 20.13 -5.97
N ASP A 7 0.32 20.91 -6.01
CA ASP A 7 1.25 21.07 -4.88
C ASP A 7 0.57 21.62 -3.62
N ASN A 8 -0.48 22.44 -3.80
CA ASN A 8 -1.23 23.06 -2.70
C ASN A 8 -2.48 22.27 -2.27
N ILE A 9 -2.84 21.20 -2.98
CA ILE A 9 -4.02 20.39 -2.63
C ILE A 9 -3.63 19.45 -1.49
N VAL A 10 -4.35 19.54 -0.37
CA VAL A 10 -4.15 18.71 0.83
C VAL A 10 -5.40 17.92 1.18
N PRO A 11 -5.28 16.72 1.77
CA PRO A 11 -6.43 15.94 2.22
C PRO A 11 -7.26 16.63 3.32
N PHE A 12 -6.59 17.34 4.24
CA PHE A 12 -7.22 17.92 5.42
C PHE A 12 -6.78 19.39 5.61
N GLU A 13 -7.64 20.33 5.23
CA GLU A 13 -7.38 21.78 5.28
C GLU A 13 -6.99 22.30 6.68
N THR A 14 -7.51 21.68 7.75
CA THR A 14 -7.27 22.10 9.14
C THR A 14 -6.10 21.37 9.82
N SER A 15 -5.44 20.44 9.12
CA SER A 15 -4.35 19.66 9.70
C SER A 15 -3.05 20.47 9.76
N THR A 16 -2.32 20.34 10.87
CA THR A 16 -0.98 20.92 11.05
C THR A 16 0.14 20.07 10.42
N LEU A 17 -0.19 18.87 9.93
CA LEU A 17 0.76 17.95 9.31
C LEU A 17 1.13 18.41 7.89
N ASN A 18 2.32 18.02 7.43
CA ASN A 18 2.70 18.30 6.06
C ASN A 18 1.90 17.43 5.08
N LYS A 19 1.83 17.83 3.80
CA LYS A 19 1.04 17.12 2.78
C LYS A 19 1.36 15.63 2.67
N LYS A 20 2.63 15.22 2.80
CA LYS A 20 3.01 13.79 2.68
C LYS A 20 2.44 12.98 3.84
N GLU A 21 2.54 13.50 5.05
CA GLU A 21 1.97 12.89 6.26
C GLU A 21 0.45 12.79 6.15
N GLN A 22 -0.22 13.88 5.73
CA GLN A 22 -1.67 13.85 5.54
C GLN A 22 -2.12 12.82 4.51
N VAL A 23 -1.38 12.68 3.39
CA VAL A 23 -1.68 11.67 2.37
C VAL A 23 -1.50 10.27 2.94
N ALA A 24 -0.43 10.01 3.69
CA ALA A 24 -0.21 8.73 4.36
C ALA A 24 -1.37 8.40 5.32
N ASP A 25 -1.77 9.35 6.18
CA ASP A 25 -2.87 9.17 7.13
C ASP A 25 -4.21 8.95 6.42
N MET A 26 -4.49 9.72 5.35
CA MET A 26 -5.68 9.54 4.54
C MET A 26 -5.76 8.11 3.97
N PHE A 27 -4.66 7.60 3.42
CA PHE A 27 -4.61 6.22 2.91
C PHE A 27 -4.73 5.19 4.04
N ASN A 28 -4.03 5.37 5.16
CA ASN A 28 -4.12 4.49 6.33
C ASN A 28 -5.56 4.34 6.85
N ASN A 29 -6.31 5.45 6.88
CA ASN A 29 -7.70 5.45 7.35
C ASN A 29 -8.66 4.63 6.48
N ILE A 30 -8.37 4.49 5.19
CA ILE A 30 -9.24 3.75 4.26
C ILE A 30 -8.72 2.36 3.94
N ALA A 31 -7.43 2.09 4.15
CA ALA A 31 -6.78 0.91 3.60
C ALA A 31 -7.41 -0.42 4.04
N PHE A 32 -7.84 -0.55 5.30
CA PHE A 32 -8.52 -1.77 5.76
C PHE A 32 -9.77 -2.12 4.93
N ARG A 33 -10.55 -1.12 4.53
CA ARG A 33 -11.74 -1.33 3.68
C ARG A 33 -11.35 -1.78 2.28
N TYR A 34 -10.28 -1.22 1.74
CA TYR A 34 -9.75 -1.61 0.44
C TYR A 34 -9.16 -3.02 0.49
N ASP A 35 -8.45 -3.40 1.54
CA ASP A 35 -7.93 -4.77 1.71
C ASP A 35 -9.06 -5.78 1.74
N PHE A 36 -10.11 -5.51 2.52
CA PHE A 36 -11.30 -6.35 2.56
C PHE A 36 -11.98 -6.44 1.18
N LEU A 37 -12.21 -5.29 0.55
CA LEU A 37 -12.89 -5.24 -0.75
C LEU A 37 -12.07 -5.93 -1.83
N ASN A 38 -10.75 -5.71 -1.88
CA ASN A 38 -9.86 -6.34 -2.84
C ASN A 38 -9.82 -7.86 -2.64
N ARG A 39 -9.76 -8.32 -1.38
CA ARG A 39 -9.85 -9.75 -1.05
C ARG A 39 -11.17 -10.36 -1.49
N PHE A 40 -12.28 -9.65 -1.28
CA PHE A 40 -13.61 -10.11 -1.61
C PHE A 40 -13.84 -10.14 -3.13
N LEU A 41 -13.54 -9.04 -3.82
CA LEU A 41 -13.68 -8.92 -5.27
C LEU A 41 -12.74 -9.85 -6.03
N SER A 42 -11.55 -10.13 -5.47
CA SER A 42 -10.64 -11.14 -6.03
C SER A 42 -11.07 -12.57 -5.70
N ALA A 43 -12.18 -12.78 -4.97
CA ALA A 43 -12.57 -14.08 -4.41
C ALA A 43 -11.41 -14.79 -3.68
N GLY A 44 -10.48 -14.02 -3.10
CA GLY A 44 -9.30 -14.54 -2.41
C GLY A 44 -8.14 -14.96 -3.33
N PHE A 45 -8.21 -14.76 -4.64
CA PHE A 45 -7.15 -15.21 -5.57
C PHE A 45 -5.77 -14.63 -5.26
N ASP A 46 -5.70 -13.42 -4.68
CA ASP A 46 -4.42 -12.81 -4.36
C ASP A 46 -3.68 -13.54 -3.20
N ILE A 47 -4.37 -14.31 -2.34
CA ILE A 47 -3.70 -15.25 -1.40
C ILE A 47 -2.94 -16.33 -2.17
N ASN A 48 -3.58 -16.90 -3.19
CA ASN A 48 -2.98 -17.96 -3.97
C ASN A 48 -1.76 -17.46 -4.75
N TRP A 49 -1.83 -16.23 -5.27
CA TRP A 49 -0.70 -15.60 -5.95
C TRP A 49 0.49 -15.37 -5.00
N ARG A 50 0.25 -14.87 -3.78
CA ARG A 50 1.31 -14.72 -2.75
C ARG A 50 1.94 -16.06 -2.39
N LYS A 51 1.12 -17.10 -2.16
CA LYS A 51 1.62 -18.46 -1.88
C LYS A 51 2.48 -18.99 -3.02
N LYS A 52 2.05 -18.77 -4.27
CA LYS A 52 2.83 -19.16 -5.45
C LYS A 52 4.16 -18.43 -5.50
N ALA A 53 4.17 -17.11 -5.36
CA ALA A 53 5.40 -16.31 -5.36
C ALA A 53 6.41 -16.77 -4.30
N ILE A 54 5.97 -17.02 -3.06
CA ILE A 54 6.82 -17.55 -1.99
C ILE A 54 7.37 -18.94 -2.35
N LYS A 55 6.53 -19.81 -2.93
CA LYS A 55 6.95 -21.16 -3.35
C LYS A 55 8.03 -21.13 -4.42
N GLU A 56 7.93 -20.23 -5.40
CA GLU A 56 8.97 -20.05 -6.43
C GLU A 56 10.32 -19.64 -5.81
N LEU A 57 10.29 -18.77 -4.78
CA LEU A 57 11.49 -18.31 -4.08
C LEU A 57 12.10 -19.36 -3.12
N ALA A 58 11.33 -20.35 -2.68
CA ALA A 58 11.75 -21.32 -1.67
C ALA A 58 13.01 -22.10 -2.08
N SER A 59 13.17 -22.37 -3.37
CA SER A 59 14.34 -23.10 -3.92
C SER A 59 15.66 -22.33 -3.76
N LEU A 60 15.59 -20.99 -3.73
CA LEU A 60 16.75 -20.11 -3.63
C LEU A 60 17.30 -20.01 -2.20
N GLN A 61 16.57 -20.52 -1.21
CA GLN A 61 16.91 -20.44 0.22
C GLN A 61 17.42 -19.06 0.64
N PRO A 62 16.68 -17.97 0.34
CA PRO A 62 17.15 -16.62 0.63
C PRO A 62 17.28 -16.42 2.14
N LYS A 63 18.43 -15.90 2.57
CA LYS A 63 18.66 -15.54 3.99
C LYS A 63 18.03 -14.21 4.38
N ILE A 64 17.82 -13.33 3.39
CA ILE A 64 17.27 -11.98 3.57
C ILE A 64 16.29 -11.74 2.42
N ILE A 65 15.09 -11.25 2.74
CA ILE A 65 14.05 -10.88 1.78
C ILE A 65 13.66 -9.43 2.05
N LEU A 66 13.58 -8.64 0.98
CA LEU A 66 12.99 -7.30 1.00
C LEU A 66 11.67 -7.35 0.24
N ASP A 67 10.58 -7.06 0.93
CA ASP A 67 9.26 -6.88 0.31
C ASP A 67 9.04 -5.38 0.09
N VAL A 68 8.77 -4.98 -1.16
CA VAL A 68 8.66 -3.58 -1.58
C VAL A 68 7.23 -3.31 -1.99
N ALA A 69 6.68 -2.16 -1.57
CA ALA A 69 5.29 -1.80 -1.80
C ALA A 69 4.31 -2.85 -1.22
N THR A 70 4.59 -3.30 0.00
CA THR A 70 3.84 -4.34 0.74
C THR A 70 2.38 -3.96 1.03
N GLY A 71 2.03 -2.70 0.82
CA GLY A 71 0.75 -2.12 1.20
C GLY A 71 0.69 -1.94 2.71
N THR A 72 -0.42 -2.35 3.31
CA THR A 72 -0.74 -2.29 4.73
C THR A 72 -0.32 -3.53 5.52
N ALA A 73 0.52 -4.38 4.94
CA ALA A 73 1.02 -5.60 5.58
C ALA A 73 1.74 -5.32 6.91
#